data_AF-A0AA35YMA8-F1
#
_entry.id   AF-A0AA35YMA8-F1
#
_cell.length_a   1.000
_cell.length_b   1.000
_cell.length_c   1.000
_cell.angle_alpha   90.00
_cell.angle_beta   90.00
_cell.angle_gamma   90.00
#
_symmetry.space_group_name_H-M   'P 1'
#
loop_
_entity.id
_entity.type
_entity.pdbx_description
1 polymer ?
#
loop_
_entity_poly.entity_id
_entity_poly.type
_entity_poly.pdbx_seq_one_letter_code
_entity_poly.pdbx_strand_id
1 'polypeptide(L)'
;MAPPLEENLDFPLARFSDIPNEALLQMFSRFGTMYRWHSQENENIFDAFKCVVKDRYRDRMKGIRRQSANIARNDGKPLPPNFCSYYDGMHNYRPERVPETVWQRLCHVLRVLGSTIRIWVFMIQLLMVSVSLINKWLSLILCTKASNLLKNLSLDSQAKTTEIPEPTKKVRYFHHMSSMDAGNGLV
;
A
#
# COMPACT_ATOMS: atom_id res chain seq x y z
N MET A 1 25.54 29.12 -4.86
CA MET A 1 24.15 29.59 -5.02
C MET A 1 23.63 28.92 -6.29
N ALA A 2 22.71 27.96 -6.18
CA ALA A 2 22.19 27.24 -7.35
C ALA A 2 21.29 28.20 -8.17
N PRO A 3 21.32 28.16 -9.52
CA PRO A 3 20.52 29.07 -10.33
C PRO A 3 19.03 28.86 -10.05
N PRO A 4 18.20 29.93 -10.06
CA PRO A 4 16.78 29.80 -9.82
C PRO A 4 16.17 28.95 -10.94
N LEU A 5 15.55 27.83 -10.58
CA LEU A 5 14.69 27.04 -11.47
C LEU A 5 13.38 27.79 -11.84
N GLU A 6 13.35 29.12 -11.69
CA GLU A 6 12.16 29.95 -11.90
C GLU A 6 11.97 30.34 -13.36
N GLU A 7 13.03 30.50 -14.16
CA GLU A 7 12.92 31.10 -15.50
C GLU A 7 12.68 30.15 -16.68
N ASN A 8 12.64 28.82 -16.48
CA ASN A 8 12.43 27.87 -17.59
C ASN A 8 11.31 26.85 -17.33
N LEU A 9 10.48 27.11 -16.33
CA LEU A 9 9.34 26.26 -15.97
C LEU A 9 8.06 27.11 -16.02
N ASP A 10 7.81 27.74 -17.17
CA ASP A 10 6.59 28.52 -17.45
C ASP A 10 5.32 27.67 -17.41
N PHE A 11 5.47 26.35 -17.34
CA PHE A 11 4.38 25.40 -17.27
C PHE A 11 4.38 24.64 -15.93
N PRO A 12 3.23 24.49 -15.27
CA PRO A 12 3.06 23.56 -14.17
C PRO A 12 3.11 22.16 -14.74
N LEU A 13 4.29 21.60 -14.74
CA LEU A 13 4.41 20.19 -15.03
C LEU A 13 3.63 19.44 -13.94
N ALA A 14 3.04 18.31 -14.28
CA ALA A 14 2.43 17.45 -13.29
C ALA A 14 3.47 16.45 -12.76
N ARG A 15 4.41 16.06 -13.64
CA ARG A 15 5.50 15.13 -13.35
C ARG A 15 6.81 15.69 -13.90
N PHE A 16 7.92 15.25 -13.31
CA PHE A 16 9.26 15.52 -13.83
C PHE A 16 9.43 15.02 -15.28
N SER A 17 8.77 13.92 -15.65
CA SER A 17 8.78 13.37 -17.01
C SER A 17 8.19 14.30 -18.06
N ASP A 18 7.43 15.32 -17.65
CA ASP A 18 6.79 16.25 -18.56
C ASP A 18 7.74 17.42 -18.93
N ILE A 19 8.94 17.49 -18.33
CA ILE A 19 9.98 18.46 -18.73
C ILE A 19 10.52 18.02 -20.09
N PRO A 20 10.44 18.88 -21.14
CA PRO A 20 11.06 18.60 -22.42
C PRO A 20 12.55 18.33 -22.26
N ASN A 21 13.08 17.35 -23.00
CA ASN A 21 14.50 17.00 -22.89
C ASN A 21 15.40 18.18 -23.30
N GLU A 22 14.94 19.00 -24.23
CA GLU A 22 15.60 20.24 -24.67
C GLU A 22 15.74 21.23 -23.51
N ALA A 23 14.71 21.36 -22.67
CA ALA A 23 14.77 22.21 -21.49
C ALA A 23 15.76 21.66 -20.44
N LEU A 24 15.81 20.33 -20.25
CA LEU A 24 16.82 19.70 -19.39
C LEU A 24 18.24 19.92 -19.90
N LEU A 25 18.46 19.81 -21.22
CA LEU A 25 19.75 20.06 -21.85
C LEU A 25 20.16 21.53 -21.74
N GLN A 26 19.23 22.47 -21.89
CA GLN A 26 19.52 23.90 -21.67
C GLN A 26 19.88 24.20 -20.22
N MET A 27 19.12 23.65 -19.26
CA MET A 27 19.45 23.80 -17.84
C MET A 27 20.81 23.17 -17.51
N PHE A 28 21.12 22.02 -18.11
CA PHE A 28 22.40 21.35 -17.94
C PHE A 28 23.56 22.13 -18.55
N SER A 29 23.35 22.73 -19.74
CA SER A 29 24.33 23.60 -20.38
C SER A 29 24.65 24.79 -19.48
N ARG A 30 23.63 25.45 -18.91
CA ARG A 30 23.82 26.51 -17.91
C ARG A 30 24.54 26.01 -16.67
N PHE A 31 24.18 24.83 -16.15
CA PHE A 31 24.87 24.21 -15.02
C PHE A 31 26.37 23.99 -15.32
N GLY A 32 26.71 23.52 -16.52
CA GLY A 32 28.09 23.34 -16.98
C GLY A 32 28.88 24.63 -17.19
N THR A 33 28.22 25.79 -17.30
CA THR A 33 28.94 27.08 -17.28
C THR A 33 29.46 27.44 -15.89
N MET A 34 28.87 26.86 -14.83
CA MET A 34 29.22 27.19 -13.44
C MET A 34 30.21 26.21 -12.80
N TYR A 35 30.37 25.02 -13.38
CA TYR A 35 31.20 23.95 -12.83
C TYR A 35 32.05 23.34 -13.95
N ARG A 36 33.29 22.95 -13.62
CA ARG A 36 34.18 22.27 -14.57
C ARG A 36 34.25 20.78 -14.26
N TRP A 37 34.15 19.96 -15.30
CA TRP A 37 34.34 18.51 -15.24
C TRP A 37 34.91 17.99 -16.57
N HIS A 38 35.39 16.75 -16.58
CA HIS A 38 35.90 16.11 -17.79
C HIS A 38 34.77 15.62 -18.68
N SER A 39 34.89 15.82 -19.99
CA SER A 39 33.86 15.44 -20.97
C SER A 39 33.53 13.93 -20.97
N GLN A 40 34.47 13.09 -20.53
CA GLN A 40 34.25 11.64 -20.36
C GLN A 40 33.21 11.32 -19.27
N GLU A 41 32.96 12.22 -18.32
CA GLU A 41 32.00 12.05 -17.24
C GLU A 41 30.63 12.65 -17.56
N ASN A 42 30.45 13.21 -18.76
CA ASN A 42 29.30 14.05 -19.09
C ASN A 42 27.95 13.31 -18.96
N GLU A 43 27.89 12.04 -19.34
CA GLU A 43 26.69 11.22 -19.18
C GLU A 43 26.33 11.00 -17.70
N ASN A 44 27.32 10.60 -16.89
CA ASN A 44 27.13 10.40 -15.45
C ASN A 44 26.70 11.68 -14.73
N ILE A 45 27.30 12.81 -15.10
CA ILE A 45 26.99 14.11 -14.51
C ILE A 45 25.61 14.59 -14.98
N PHE A 46 25.22 14.32 -16.23
CA PHE A 46 23.87 14.61 -16.72
C PHE A 46 22.81 13.77 -16.00
N ASP A 47 23.07 12.50 -15.72
CA ASP A 47 22.18 11.64 -14.95
C ASP A 47 22.05 12.12 -13.49
N ALA A 48 23.16 12.47 -12.84
CA ALA A 48 23.16 13.05 -11.51
C ALA A 48 22.39 14.39 -11.49
N PHE A 49 22.58 15.23 -12.51
CA PHE A 49 21.85 16.48 -12.69
C PHE A 49 20.34 16.24 -12.80
N LYS A 50 19.89 15.28 -13.64
CA LYS A 50 18.47 14.91 -13.73
C LYS A 50 17.89 14.48 -12.39
N CYS A 51 18.63 13.71 -11.59
CA CYS A 51 18.21 13.33 -10.24
C CYS A 51 18.01 14.55 -9.33
N VAL A 52 18.93 15.51 -9.34
CA VAL A 52 18.80 16.76 -8.58
C VAL A 52 17.59 17.57 -9.02
N VAL A 53 17.39 17.75 -10.34
CA VAL A 53 16.23 18.50 -10.86
C VAL A 53 14.94 17.80 -10.48
N LYS A 54 14.88 16.47 -10.59
CA LYS A 54 13.72 15.66 -10.17
C LYS A 54 13.39 15.85 -8.69
N ASP A 55 14.38 15.86 -7.82
CA ASP A 55 14.18 16.08 -6.39
C ASP A 55 13.72 17.50 -6.08
N ARG A 56 14.33 18.51 -6.71
CA ARG A 56 13.90 19.91 -6.57
C ARG A 56 12.48 20.13 -7.07
N TYR A 57 12.13 19.49 -8.17
CA TYR A 57 10.79 19.50 -8.72
C TYR A 57 9.77 18.89 -7.72
N ARG A 58 10.10 17.73 -7.14
CA ARG A 58 9.29 17.08 -6.10
C ARG A 58 9.06 18.00 -4.90
N ASP A 59 10.10 18.68 -4.43
CA ASP A 59 10.02 19.61 -3.31
C ASP A 59 9.14 20.83 -3.62
N ARG A 60 9.29 21.42 -4.81
CA ARG A 60 8.46 22.54 -5.27
C ARG A 60 6.99 22.14 -5.32
N MET A 61 6.69 20.97 -5.90
CA MET A 61 5.34 20.43 -5.95
C MET A 61 4.76 20.16 -4.56
N LYS A 62 5.56 19.65 -3.62
CA LYS A 62 5.15 19.48 -2.23
C LYS A 62 4.84 20.82 -1.56
N GLY A 63 5.64 21.86 -1.83
CA GLY A 63 5.41 23.22 -1.34
C GLY A 63 4.08 23.80 -1.82
N ILE A 64 3.80 23.72 -3.13
CA ILE A 64 2.54 24.17 -3.74
C ILE A 64 1.34 23.48 -3.10
N ARG A 65 1.38 22.15 -2.92
CA ARG A 65 0.28 21.40 -2.29
C ARG A 65 0.07 21.79 -0.83
N ARG A 66 1.14 22.04 -0.08
CA ARG A 66 1.06 22.53 1.31
C ARG A 66 0.44 23.92 1.38
N GLN A 67 0.81 24.83 0.48
CA GLN A 67 0.21 26.16 0.42
C GLN A 67 -1.30 26.07 0.19
N SER A 68 -1.73 25.28 -0.80
CA SER A 68 -3.16 25.02 -1.04
C SER A 68 -3.86 24.47 0.20
N ALA A 69 -3.28 23.45 0.85
CA ALA A 69 -3.85 22.88 2.07
C ALA A 69 -3.92 23.88 3.23
N ASN A 70 -2.95 24.79 3.36
CA ASN A 70 -2.98 25.85 4.36
C ASN A 70 -4.13 26.83 4.10
N ILE A 71 -4.37 27.24 2.84
CA ILE A 71 -5.51 28.09 2.47
C ILE A 71 -6.81 27.37 2.85
N ALA A 72 -6.96 26.10 2.50
CA ALA A 72 -8.14 25.31 2.87
C ALA A 72 -8.36 25.24 4.40
N ARG A 73 -7.29 25.06 5.19
CA ARG A 73 -7.38 25.06 6.66
C ARG A 73 -7.80 26.41 7.21
N ASN A 74 -7.29 27.50 6.65
CA ASN A 74 -7.69 28.85 7.04
C ASN A 74 -9.18 29.10 6.76
N ASP A 75 -9.72 28.48 5.71
CA ASP A 75 -11.16 28.49 5.38
C ASP A 75 -11.98 27.45 6.18
N GLY A 76 -11.38 26.79 7.18
CA GLY A 76 -12.05 25.87 8.09
C GLY A 76 -12.17 24.43 7.59
N LYS A 77 -11.54 24.04 6.46
CA LYS A 77 -11.51 22.62 6.06
C LYS A 77 -10.65 21.80 7.04
N PRO A 78 -11.17 20.69 7.58
CA PRO A 78 -10.39 19.79 8.41
C PRO A 78 -9.45 18.95 7.53
N LEU A 79 -8.18 19.37 7.46
CA LEU A 79 -7.11 18.62 6.80
C LEU A 79 -6.07 18.18 7.83
N PRO A 80 -5.55 16.94 7.76
CA PRO A 80 -4.51 16.48 8.68
C PRO A 80 -3.28 17.40 8.71
N PRO A 81 -2.60 17.50 9.86
CA PRO A 81 -1.29 18.15 9.91
C PRO A 81 -0.31 17.42 8.98
N ASN A 82 0.58 18.17 8.34
CA ASN A 82 1.57 17.65 7.37
C ASN A 82 1.00 16.98 6.10
N PHE A 83 -0.27 17.19 5.78
CA PHE A 83 -0.87 16.71 4.54
C PHE A 83 -0.09 17.20 3.30
N CYS A 84 0.37 16.27 2.45
CA CYS A 84 1.23 16.55 1.29
C CYS A 84 0.74 15.91 -0.02
N SER A 85 -0.46 15.32 -0.04
CA SER A 85 -1.06 14.65 -1.19
C SER A 85 -2.24 15.46 -1.77
N TYR A 86 -2.93 14.90 -2.77
CA TYR A 86 -4.16 15.48 -3.31
C TYR A 86 -5.34 15.25 -2.35
N TYR A 87 -6.23 16.24 -2.24
CA TYR A 87 -7.46 16.16 -1.43
C TYR A 87 -8.68 16.67 -2.20
N ASP A 88 -9.87 16.26 -1.75
CA ASP A 88 -11.12 16.66 -2.39
C ASP A 88 -11.45 18.13 -2.12
N GLY A 89 -11.71 18.86 -3.20
CA GLY A 89 -11.90 20.31 -3.18
C GLY A 89 -10.61 21.12 -3.32
N MET A 90 -9.45 20.49 -3.52
CA MET A 90 -8.16 21.19 -3.68
C MET A 90 -8.16 22.23 -4.80
N HIS A 91 -8.93 22.02 -5.87
CA HIS A 91 -9.05 22.96 -6.98
C HIS A 91 -9.58 24.34 -6.55
N ASN A 92 -10.34 24.43 -5.46
CA ASN A 92 -10.87 25.69 -4.94
C ASN A 92 -9.83 26.52 -4.18
N TYR A 93 -8.71 25.91 -3.78
CA TYR A 93 -7.71 26.53 -2.91
C TYR A 93 -6.40 26.71 -3.68
N ARG A 94 -6.43 27.58 -4.69
CA ARG A 94 -5.27 27.87 -5.56
C ARG A 94 -4.22 28.74 -4.84
N PRO A 95 -2.94 28.34 -4.83
CA PRO A 95 -1.87 29.22 -4.40
C PRO A 95 -1.68 30.40 -5.37
N GLU A 96 -1.50 31.61 -4.83
CA GLU A 96 -1.44 32.86 -5.60
C GLU A 96 -0.43 32.84 -6.76
N ARG A 97 0.76 32.27 -6.52
CA ARG A 97 1.87 32.18 -7.49
C ARG A 97 1.65 31.17 -8.62
N VAL A 98 0.54 30.43 -8.61
CA VAL A 98 0.24 29.39 -9.58
C VAL A 98 -0.94 29.87 -10.43
N PRO A 99 -0.79 30.11 -11.74
CA PRO A 99 -1.91 30.55 -12.58
C PRO A 99 -3.11 29.58 -12.53
N GLU A 100 -4.32 30.08 -12.83
CA GLU A 100 -5.56 29.29 -12.71
C GLU A 100 -5.61 28.10 -13.66
N THR A 101 -5.38 28.34 -14.95
CA THR A 101 -5.33 27.30 -16.00
C THR A 101 -4.34 26.18 -15.66
N VAL A 102 -3.25 26.62 -15.05
CA VAL A 102 -2.12 25.83 -14.60
C VAL A 102 -2.51 24.96 -13.40
N TRP A 103 -3.16 25.55 -12.41
CA TRP A 103 -3.64 24.88 -11.22
C TRP A 103 -4.67 23.80 -11.53
N GLN A 104 -5.63 24.10 -12.40
CA GLN A 104 -6.69 23.17 -12.79
C GLN A 104 -6.12 21.90 -13.44
N ARG A 105 -5.18 22.05 -14.38
CA ARG A 105 -4.50 20.90 -15.01
C ARG A 105 -3.77 20.04 -13.99
N LEU A 106 -3.04 20.69 -13.07
CA LEU A 106 -2.30 20.01 -12.02
C LEU A 106 -3.24 19.23 -11.09
N CYS A 107 -4.34 19.85 -10.64
CA CYS A 107 -5.36 19.17 -9.83
C CYS A 107 -6.01 17.99 -10.57
N HIS A 108 -6.30 18.13 -11.86
CA HIS A 108 -6.85 17.06 -12.68
C HIS A 108 -5.90 15.84 -12.72
N VAL A 109 -4.63 16.05 -13.05
CA VAL A 109 -3.64 14.96 -13.13
C VAL A 109 -3.41 14.32 -11.77
N LEU A 110 -3.32 15.10 -10.70
CA LEU A 110 -3.15 14.58 -9.34
C LEU A 110 -4.36 13.76 -8.87
N ARG A 111 -5.58 14.16 -9.23
CA ARG A 111 -6.80 13.40 -8.95
C ARG A 111 -6.77 12.06 -9.65
N VAL A 112 -6.46 12.04 -10.95
CA VAL A 112 -6.39 10.80 -11.75
C VAL A 112 -5.32 9.86 -11.19
N LEU A 113 -4.12 10.36 -10.93
CA LEU A 113 -3.03 9.59 -10.33
C LEU A 113 -3.39 9.02 -8.95
N GLY A 114 -4.00 9.82 -8.09
CA GLY A 114 -4.46 9.40 -6.78
C GLY A 114 -5.51 8.28 -6.88
N SER A 115 -6.44 8.39 -7.82
CA SER A 115 -7.43 7.36 -8.09
C SER A 115 -6.81 6.06 -8.60
N THR A 116 -5.88 6.12 -9.56
CA THR A 116 -5.23 4.93 -10.13
C THR A 116 -4.44 4.15 -9.06
N ILE A 117 -3.70 4.86 -8.20
CA ILE A 117 -2.97 4.23 -7.09
C ILE A 117 -3.94 3.56 -6.11
N ARG A 118 -5.04 4.24 -5.75
CA ARG A 118 -6.06 3.66 -4.87
C ARG A 118 -6.65 2.39 -5.47
N ILE A 119 -7.01 2.39 -6.76
CA ILE A 119 -7.53 1.21 -7.47
C ILE A 119 -6.53 0.06 -7.44
N TRP A 120 -5.25 0.33 -7.72
CA TRP A 120 -4.20 -0.69 -7.65
C TRP A 120 -4.04 -1.30 -6.26
N VAL A 121 -4.04 -0.46 -5.21
CA VAL A 121 -3.99 -0.94 -3.82
C VAL A 121 -5.21 -1.82 -3.51
N PHE A 122 -6.40 -1.40 -3.91
CA PHE A 122 -7.61 -2.22 -3.77
C PHE A 122 -7.52 -3.56 -4.51
N MET A 123 -7.00 -3.56 -5.75
CA MET A 123 -6.81 -4.79 -6.54
C MET A 123 -5.81 -5.75 -5.89
N ILE A 124 -4.69 -5.25 -5.38
CA ILE A 124 -3.69 -6.06 -4.65
C ILE A 124 -4.33 -6.66 -3.39
N GLN A 125 -5.08 -5.85 -2.64
CA GLN A 125 -5.70 -6.30 -1.40
C GLN A 125 -6.80 -7.35 -1.67
N LEU A 126 -7.57 -7.18 -2.74
CA LEU A 126 -8.54 -8.17 -3.23
C LEU A 126 -7.85 -9.47 -3.65
N LEU A 127 -6.70 -9.39 -4.33
CA LEU A 127 -5.89 -10.55 -4.71
C LEU A 127 -5.35 -11.29 -3.47
N MET A 128 -4.89 -10.57 -2.46
CA MET A 128 -4.43 -11.20 -1.21
C MET A 128 -5.56 -11.95 -0.49
N VAL A 129 -6.76 -11.37 -0.47
CA VAL A 129 -7.95 -12.01 0.12
C VAL A 129 -8.37 -13.24 -0.68
N SER A 130 -8.38 -13.17 -2.01
CA SER A 130 -8.75 -14.30 -2.86
C SER A 130 -7.76 -15.45 -2.74
N VAL A 131 -6.45 -15.18 -2.73
CA VAL A 131 -5.41 -16.19 -2.47
C VAL A 131 -5.60 -16.85 -1.09
N SER A 132 -5.91 -16.06 -0.05
CA SER A 132 -6.19 -16.60 1.29
C SER A 132 -7.41 -17.52 1.31
N LEU A 133 -8.49 -17.15 0.62
CA LEU A 133 -9.70 -17.98 0.49
C LEU A 133 -9.42 -19.27 -0.26
N ILE A 134 -8.67 -19.21 -1.37
CA ILE A 134 -8.26 -20.38 -2.15
C ILE A 134 -7.43 -21.33 -1.28
N ASN A 135 -6.46 -20.82 -0.52
CA ASN A 135 -5.63 -21.63 0.37
C ASN A 135 -6.46 -22.30 1.48
N LYS A 136 -7.42 -21.59 2.07
CA LYS A 136 -8.35 -22.18 3.07
C LYS A 136 -9.20 -23.28 2.44
N TRP A 137 -9.71 -23.06 1.23
CA TRP A 137 -10.52 -24.04 0.52
C TRP A 137 -9.72 -25.30 0.14
N LEU A 138 -8.49 -25.14 -0.34
CA LEU A 138 -7.56 -26.24 -0.62
C LEU A 138 -7.22 -27.04 0.65
N SER A 139 -6.98 -26.36 1.77
CA SER A 139 -6.73 -27.01 3.06
C SER A 139 -7.93 -27.84 3.52
N LEU A 140 -9.16 -27.33 3.37
CA LEU A 140 -10.38 -28.09 3.66
C LEU A 140 -10.48 -29.34 2.79
N ILE A 141 -10.23 -29.23 1.48
CA ILE A 141 -10.26 -30.38 0.56
C ILE A 141 -9.23 -31.44 0.96
N LEU A 142 -8.01 -31.03 1.31
CA LEU A 142 -6.95 -31.94 1.77
C LEU A 142 -7.34 -32.63 3.08
N CYS A 143 -7.89 -31.89 4.05
CA CYS A 143 -8.40 -32.45 5.30
C CYS A 143 -9.54 -33.45 5.08
N THR A 144 -10.48 -33.17 4.17
CA THR A 144 -11.56 -34.10 3.84
C THR A 144 -11.04 -35.38 3.19
N LYS A 145 -10.10 -35.27 2.23
CA LYS A 145 -9.46 -36.43 1.61
C LYS A 145 -8.70 -37.27 2.63
N ALA A 146 -7.92 -36.64 3.51
CA ALA A 146 -7.20 -37.32 4.58
C ALA A 146 -8.14 -38.04 5.56
N SER A 147 -9.25 -37.39 5.96
CA SER A 147 -10.26 -38.00 6.82
C SER A 147 -10.91 -39.23 6.19
N ASN A 148 -11.24 -39.18 4.89
CA ASN A 148 -11.83 -40.30 4.18
C ASN A 148 -10.86 -41.49 4.04
N LEU A 149 -9.57 -41.21 3.80
CA LEU A 149 -8.53 -42.26 3.77
C LEU A 149 -8.37 -42.93 5.14
N LEU A 150 -8.36 -42.15 6.23
CA LEU A 150 -8.30 -42.70 7.60
C LEU A 150 -9.52 -43.55 7.94
N LYS A 151 -10.72 -43.15 7.52
CA LYS A 151 -11.96 -43.93 7.71
C LYS A 151 -11.90 -45.26 6.96
N ASN A 152 -11.38 -45.27 5.73
CA ASN A 152 -11.25 -46.48 4.93
C ASN A 152 -10.21 -47.45 5.52
N LEU A 153 -9.06 -46.95 5.99
CA LEU A 153 -8.06 -47.76 6.70
C LEU A 153 -8.60 -48.32 8.04
N SER A 154 -9.42 -47.54 8.75
CA SER A 154 -10.06 -48.00 9.99
C SER A 154 -11.08 -49.10 9.75
N LEU A 155 -11.80 -49.09 8.61
CA LEU A 155 -12.74 -50.14 8.24
C LEU A 155 -12.01 -51.45 7.89
N ASP A 156 -10.89 -51.37 7.18
CA ASP A 156 -10.05 -52.55 6.87
C ASP A 156 -9.43 -53.16 8.14
N SER A 157 -9.12 -52.35 9.15
CA SER A 157 -8.65 -52.84 10.45
C SER A 157 -9.72 -53.59 11.24
N GLN A 158 -11.01 -53.22 11.13
CA GLN A 158 -12.10 -53.92 11.83
C GLN A 158 -12.56 -55.19 11.11
N ALA A 159 -12.40 -55.27 9.78
CA ALA A 159 -12.70 -56.48 9.02
C ALA A 159 -11.76 -57.66 9.35
N LYS A 160 -10.63 -57.41 10.02
CA LYS A 160 -9.61 -58.42 10.34
C LYS A 160 -9.70 -59.01 11.77
N THR A 161 -10.70 -58.64 12.57
CA THR A 161 -10.83 -59.08 13.98
C THR A 161 -12.17 -59.75 14.28
N THR A 162 -12.67 -60.55 13.34
CA THR A 162 -13.87 -61.39 13.55
C THR A 162 -13.51 -62.88 13.51
N GLU A 163 -12.49 -63.28 14.26
CA GLU A 163 -12.37 -64.68 14.70
C GLU A 163 -11.84 -64.70 16.13
N ILE A 164 -12.65 -65.28 17.03
CA ILE A 164 -12.35 -65.98 18.30
C ILE A 164 -13.34 -65.55 19.41
N PRO A 165 -13.97 -66.51 20.12
CA PRO A 165 -15.33 -66.37 20.67
C PRO A 165 -15.39 -65.94 22.14
N GLU A 166 -16.58 -65.45 22.53
CA GLU A 166 -16.99 -65.05 23.88
C GLU A 166 -16.69 -66.08 24.99
N PRO A 167 -16.59 -65.58 26.23
CA PRO A 167 -17.50 -66.12 27.25
C PRO A 167 -18.23 -65.04 28.05
N THR A 168 -19.56 -65.22 28.10
CA THR A 168 -20.55 -64.59 28.98
C THR A 168 -20.18 -64.59 30.47
N LYS A 169 -20.42 -63.49 31.19
CA LYS A 169 -21.48 -63.36 32.24
C LYS A 169 -21.32 -62.13 33.18
N LYS A 170 -22.44 -61.38 33.25
CA LYS A 170 -23.14 -60.80 34.42
C LYS A 170 -22.40 -59.90 35.42
N VAL A 171 -22.62 -58.59 35.22
CA VAL A 171 -23.33 -57.62 36.11
C VAL A 171 -23.49 -57.98 37.60
N ARG A 172 -23.04 -57.05 38.47
CA ARG A 172 -23.82 -56.62 39.65
C ARG A 172 -23.45 -55.20 40.10
N TYR A 173 -24.48 -54.36 40.20
CA TYR A 173 -24.52 -52.99 40.74
C TYR A 173 -24.45 -52.97 42.27
N PHE A 174 -23.99 -51.86 42.86
CA PHE A 174 -24.53 -51.19 44.08
C PHE A 174 -23.94 -49.76 44.12
N HIS A 175 -24.74 -48.70 43.91
CA HIS A 175 -25.28 -47.73 44.91
C HIS A 175 -24.19 -47.20 45.90
N HIS A 176 -24.02 -45.91 46.20
CA HIS A 176 -25.01 -44.90 46.59
C HIS A 176 -24.36 -43.48 46.71
N MET A 177 -25.22 -42.45 46.75
CA MET A 177 -24.99 -40.99 46.72
C MET A 177 -24.19 -40.36 47.87
N SER A 178 -23.55 -39.22 47.58
CA SER A 178 -23.49 -37.97 48.42
C SER A 178 -23.05 -36.83 47.49
N SER A 179 -23.92 -35.97 46.97
CA SER A 179 -24.52 -34.74 47.55
C SER A 179 -23.54 -33.60 47.85
N MET A 180 -23.82 -32.46 47.19
CA MET A 180 -23.38 -31.04 47.27
C MET A 180 -22.69 -30.57 48.57
N ASP A 181 -21.85 -29.53 48.63
CA ASP A 181 -22.03 -28.18 48.06
C ASP A 181 -20.78 -27.27 48.15
N ALA A 182 -20.82 -26.20 47.36
CA ALA A 182 -20.17 -24.87 47.36
C ALA A 182 -18.95 -24.50 48.26
N GLY A 183 -18.08 -23.62 47.71
CA GLY A 183 -17.43 -22.56 48.51
C GLY A 183 -16.05 -22.05 48.11
N ASN A 184 -16.04 -20.91 47.42
CA ASN A 184 -14.96 -19.96 47.05
C ASN A 184 -13.72 -19.78 47.98
N GLY A 185 -12.59 -19.39 47.34
CA GLY A 185 -12.02 -18.04 47.51
C GLY A 185 -10.80 -17.82 48.42
N LEU A 186 -9.67 -17.48 47.79
CA LEU A 186 -8.60 -16.52 48.18
C LEU A 186 -8.39 -16.17 49.66
N VAL A 187 -7.18 -16.43 50.18
CA VAL A 187 -6.08 -15.45 50.39
C VAL A 187 -4.75 -16.16 50.19
#